data_AF-A0A1B3LU10-F1
#
_entry.id   AF-A0A1B3LU10-F1
#
_cell.length_a   1.000
_cell.length_b   1.000
_cell.length_c   1.000
_cell.angle_alpha   90.00
_cell.angle_beta   90.00
_cell.angle_gamma   90.00
#
_symmetry.space_group_name_H-M   'P 1'
#
loop_
_entity.id
_entity.type
_entity.pdbx_description
1 polymer ?
#
loop_
_entity_poly.entity_id
_entity_poly.type
_entity_poly.pdbx_seq_one_letter_code
_entity_poly.pdbx_strand_id
1 'polypeptide(L)'
;MNTAPHPEQATDAALNALLDERALSKLRWRCRRGLLENDLFIERFFARYESGLTVRQADALGLLMDLSDNDLLDLLLGRKAPQDDLARDDVTRVLGMLRATRQSA
;
A
#
# COMPACT_ATOMS: atom_id res chain seq x y z
N MET A 1 -41.22 1.37 -8.42
CA MET A 1 -40.22 1.41 -9.50
C MET A 1 -38.85 1.44 -8.85
N ASN A 2 -38.04 0.38 -9.04
CA ASN A 2 -36.72 0.27 -8.42
C ASN A 2 -35.72 1.21 -9.09
N THR A 3 -35.12 2.09 -8.28
CA THR A 3 -33.96 2.90 -8.64
C THR A 3 -32.78 1.97 -8.94
N ALA A 4 -32.23 2.04 -10.14
CA ALA A 4 -31.01 1.32 -10.50
C ALA A 4 -29.86 1.73 -9.56
N PRO A 5 -29.07 0.78 -9.00
CA PRO A 5 -27.86 1.14 -8.27
C PRO A 5 -26.86 1.76 -9.26
N HIS A 6 -26.35 2.95 -8.94
CA HIS A 6 -25.30 3.61 -9.70
C HIS A 6 -24.05 2.70 -9.79
N PRO A 7 -23.42 2.55 -10.97
CA PRO A 7 -22.27 1.65 -11.16
C PRO A 7 -20.97 2.09 -10.46
N GLU A 8 -20.93 3.29 -9.89
CA GLU A 8 -19.74 3.83 -9.21
C GLU A 8 -19.42 3.12 -7.88
N GLN A 9 -20.44 2.55 -7.22
CA GLN A 9 -20.29 1.87 -5.92
C GLN A 9 -19.70 0.46 -6.02
N ALA A 10 -19.76 -0.16 -7.21
CA ALA A 10 -19.26 -1.52 -7.43
C ALA A 10 -17.72 -1.58 -7.39
N THR A 11 -17.04 -0.52 -7.84
CA THR A 11 -15.58 -0.43 -7.83
C THR A 11 -15.05 -0.25 -6.41
N ASP A 12 -15.70 0.58 -5.57
CA ASP A 12 -15.29 0.81 -4.19
C ASP A 12 -15.39 -0.47 -3.33
N ALA A 13 -16.48 -1.23 -3.51
CA ALA A 13 -16.64 -2.53 -2.85
C ALA A 13 -15.56 -3.55 -3.25
N ALA A 14 -15.17 -3.58 -4.53
CA ALA A 14 -14.08 -4.44 -5.01
C ALA A 14 -12.71 -3.99 -4.49
N LEU A 15 -12.48 -2.68 -4.34
CA LEU A 15 -11.26 -2.14 -3.75
C LEU A 15 -11.18 -2.44 -2.25
N ASN A 16 -12.31 -2.48 -1.54
CA ASN A 16 -12.34 -2.83 -0.12
C ASN A 16 -12.31 -4.35 0.15
N ALA A 17 -12.35 -5.19 -0.88
CA ALA A 17 -12.18 -6.64 -0.74
C ALA A 17 -10.75 -7.00 -0.32
N LEU A 18 -10.59 -8.14 0.34
CA LEU A 18 -9.27 -8.69 0.68
C LEU A 18 -8.47 -8.95 -0.59
N LEU A 19 -7.16 -8.71 -0.52
CA LEU A 19 -6.25 -8.90 -1.63
C LEU A 19 -6.11 -10.39 -1.95
N ASP A 20 -6.39 -10.75 -3.20
CA ASP A 20 -6.17 -12.12 -3.69
C ASP A 20 -4.68 -12.49 -3.69
N GLU A 21 -4.41 -13.78 -3.50
CA GLU A 21 -3.06 -14.35 -3.45
C GLU A 21 -2.22 -14.04 -4.71
N ARG A 22 -2.87 -13.95 -5.88
CA ARG A 22 -2.24 -13.54 -7.14
C ARG A 22 -1.77 -12.09 -7.11
N ALA A 23 -2.62 -11.19 -6.62
CA ALA A 23 -2.30 -9.77 -6.53
C ALA A 23 -1.23 -9.53 -5.46
N LEU A 24 -1.31 -10.25 -4.33
CA LEU A 24 -0.29 -10.27 -3.28
C LEU A 24 1.07 -10.75 -3.82
N SER A 25 1.09 -11.85 -4.58
CA SER A 25 2.33 -12.36 -5.19
C SER A 25 2.96 -11.35 -6.15
N LYS A 26 2.16 -10.68 -6.98
CA LYS A 26 2.63 -9.65 -7.91
C LYS A 26 3.17 -8.41 -7.17
N LEU A 27 2.50 -8.00 -6.10
CA LEU A 27 2.91 -6.88 -5.26
C LEU A 27 4.22 -7.22 -4.53
N ARG A 28 4.31 -8.41 -3.93
CA ARG A 28 5.53 -8.90 -3.27
C ARG A 28 6.72 -8.93 -4.23
N TRP A 29 6.50 -9.34 -5.48
CA TRP A 29 7.56 -9.31 -6.49
C TRP A 29 8.01 -7.89 -6.84
N ARG A 30 7.10 -6.92 -6.93
CA ARG A 30 7.44 -5.50 -7.11
C ARG A 30 8.22 -4.89 -5.94
N CYS A 31 8.04 -5.44 -4.75
CA CYS A 31 8.73 -4.99 -3.55
C CYS A 31 10.18 -5.50 -3.47
N ARG A 32 10.56 -6.49 -4.29
CA ARG A 32 11.93 -7.01 -4.37
C ARG A 32 12.85 -5.98 -5.02
N ARG A 33 13.43 -5.13 -4.18
CA ARG A 33 14.25 -3.98 -4.60
C ARG A 33 15.71 -4.19 -4.25
N GLY A 34 16.58 -3.38 -4.87
CA GLY A 34 18.03 -3.48 -4.68
C GLY A 34 18.51 -3.06 -3.28
N LEU A 35 17.63 -2.43 -2.49
CA LEU A 35 17.95 -1.89 -1.17
C LEU A 35 17.35 -2.75 -0.06
N LEU A 36 18.22 -3.40 0.73
CA LEU A 36 17.83 -4.37 1.76
C LEU A 36 16.91 -3.79 2.84
N GLU A 37 17.13 -2.53 3.25
CA GLU A 37 16.28 -1.88 4.26
C GLU A 37 14.82 -1.76 3.80
N ASN A 38 14.60 -1.41 2.52
CA ASN A 38 13.26 -1.36 1.95
C ASN A 38 12.61 -2.75 1.93
N ASP A 39 13.37 -3.77 1.54
CA ASP A 39 12.89 -5.16 1.50
C ASP A 39 12.46 -5.63 2.90
N LEU A 40 13.28 -5.39 3.93
CA LEU A 40 12.96 -5.73 5.32
C LEU A 40 11.73 -5.00 5.85
N PHE A 41 11.55 -3.71 5.53
CA PHE A 41 10.37 -2.97 5.95
C PHE A 41 9.11 -3.53 5.31
N ILE A 42 9.18 -3.86 4.02
CA ILE A 42 8.05 -4.40 3.28
C ILE A 42 7.74 -5.83 3.73
N GLU A 43 8.74 -6.69 3.96
CA GLU A 43 8.52 -8.03 4.51
C GLU A 43 7.86 -7.99 5.89
N ARG A 44 8.31 -7.13 6.80
CA ARG A 44 7.68 -6.94 8.12
C ARG A 44 6.24 -6.44 8.00
N PHE A 45 6.00 -5.53 7.07
CA PHE A 45 4.67 -5.02 6.80
C PHE A 45 3.74 -6.12 6.27
N PHE A 46 4.18 -6.89 5.27
CA PHE A 46 3.42 -8.04 4.78
C PHE A 46 3.18 -9.06 5.88
N ALA A 47 4.20 -9.46 6.63
CA ALA A 47 4.03 -10.44 7.72
C ALA A 47 2.99 -10.03 8.77
N ARG A 48 2.73 -8.72 8.93
CA ARG A 48 1.73 -8.20 9.89
C ARG A 48 0.37 -7.89 9.27
N TYR A 49 0.33 -7.45 8.02
CA TYR A 49 -0.88 -6.95 7.36
C TYR A 49 -1.33 -7.79 6.17
N GLU A 50 -0.60 -8.82 5.74
CA GLU A 50 -0.94 -9.66 4.57
C GLU A 50 -2.36 -10.25 4.67
N SER A 51 -2.77 -10.68 5.87
CA SER A 51 -4.08 -11.32 6.08
C SER A 51 -5.24 -10.33 6.10
N GLY A 52 -4.97 -9.03 6.24
CA GLY A 52 -5.98 -7.96 6.30
C GLY A 52 -5.83 -6.92 5.19
N LEU A 53 -4.91 -7.14 4.24
CA LEU A 53 -4.62 -6.19 3.19
C LEU A 53 -5.78 -6.19 2.20
N THR A 54 -6.34 -5.02 1.93
CA THR A 54 -7.38 -4.87 0.92
C THR A 54 -6.79 -4.47 -0.43
N VAL A 55 -7.54 -4.64 -1.50
CA VAL A 55 -7.14 -4.21 -2.85
C VAL A 55 -6.81 -2.71 -2.89
N ARG A 56 -7.54 -1.87 -2.15
CA ARG A 56 -7.30 -0.43 -2.03
C ARG A 56 -5.95 -0.13 -1.37
N GLN A 57 -5.60 -0.87 -0.32
CA GLN A 57 -4.30 -0.75 0.34
C GLN A 57 -3.17 -1.26 -0.55
N ALA A 58 -3.41 -2.34 -1.30
CA ALA A 58 -2.46 -2.90 -2.25
C ALA A 58 -2.16 -1.94 -3.40
N ASP A 59 -3.17 -1.25 -3.91
CA ASP A 59 -3.05 -0.23 -4.94
C ASP A 59 -2.23 0.97 -4.44
N ALA A 60 -2.57 1.48 -3.26
CA ALA A 60 -1.81 2.54 -2.60
C ALA A 60 -0.35 2.14 -2.31
N LEU A 61 -0.11 0.89 -1.89
CA LEU A 61 1.25 0.36 -1.75
C LEU A 61 1.93 0.28 -3.11
N GLY A 62 1.22 -0.13 -4.16
CA GLY A 62 1.69 -0.16 -5.54
C GLY A 62 2.19 1.20 -6.01
N LEU A 63 1.48 2.29 -5.70
CA LEU A 63 1.91 3.67 -5.97
C LEU A 63 3.20 4.02 -5.22
N LEU A 64 3.31 3.65 -3.93
CA LEU A 64 4.55 3.81 -3.18
C LEU A 64 5.71 2.99 -3.79
N MET A 65 5.41 1.81 -4.35
CA MET A 65 6.38 0.96 -5.03
C MET A 65 6.78 1.46 -6.43
N ASP A 66 6.14 2.50 -6.95
CA ASP A 66 6.57 3.16 -8.20
C ASP A 66 7.73 4.14 -7.94
N LEU A 67 7.88 4.60 -6.69
CA LEU A 67 8.91 5.56 -6.29
C LEU A 67 10.30 4.95 -6.25
N SER A 68 11.36 5.74 -6.45
CA SER A 68 12.74 5.23 -6.29
C SER A 68 13.02 4.80 -4.85
N ASP A 69 13.99 3.88 -4.66
CA ASP A 69 14.33 3.35 -3.34
C ASP A 69 14.65 4.43 -2.31
N ASN A 70 15.36 5.47 -2.75
CA ASN A 70 15.69 6.63 -1.92
C ASN A 70 14.44 7.46 -1.57
N ASP A 71 13.54 7.70 -2.51
CA ASP A 71 12.28 8.44 -2.25
C ASP A 71 11.36 7.69 -1.29
N LEU A 72 11.20 6.38 -1.49
CA LEU A 72 10.42 5.54 -0.61
C LEU A 72 11.00 5.56 0.81
N LEU A 73 12.33 5.40 0.93
CA LEU A 73 13.00 5.45 2.22
C LEU A 73 12.85 6.83 2.89
N ASP A 74 12.98 7.92 2.14
CA ASP A 74 12.85 9.29 2.66
C ASP A 74 11.41 9.57 3.15
N LEU A 75 10.39 9.07 2.44
CA LEU A 75 9.00 9.07 2.89
C LEU A 75 8.79 8.21 4.13
N LEU A 76 9.37 7.00 4.20
CA LEU A 76 9.27 6.12 5.36
C LEU A 76 9.98 6.69 6.60
N LEU A 77 11.07 7.43 6.40
CA LEU A 77 11.81 8.15 7.43
C LEU A 77 11.09 9.44 7.88
N GLY A 78 10.07 9.89 7.13
CA GLY A 78 9.37 11.15 7.40
C GLY A 78 10.19 12.38 7.05
N ARG A 79 11.25 12.21 6.26
CA ARG A 79 12.06 13.31 5.71
C ARG A 79 11.34 14.02 4.58
N LYS A 80 10.47 13.30 3.84
CA LYS A 80 9.57 13.82 2.82
C LYS A 80 8.11 13.56 3.18
N ALA A 81 7.24 14.46 2.75
CA ALA A 81 5.79 14.29 2.83
C ALA A 81 5.25 13.74 1.50
N PRO A 82 4.19 12.89 1.52
CA PRO A 82 3.51 12.50 0.30
C PRO A 82 2.93 13.74 -0.39
N GLN A 83 3.24 13.93 -1.67
CA GLN A 83 2.78 15.06 -2.50
C GLN A 83 2.07 14.53 -3.75
N ASP A 84 1.27 15.38 -4.38
CA ASP A 84 0.54 15.09 -5.62
C ASP A 84 -0.27 13.78 -5.54
N ASP A 85 0.04 12.80 -6.39
CA ASP A 85 -0.70 11.54 -6.49
C ASP A 85 -0.56 10.67 -5.23
N LEU A 86 0.46 10.93 -4.39
CA LEU A 86 0.66 10.27 -3.10
C LEU A 86 -0.11 10.95 -1.96
N ALA A 87 -0.61 12.18 -2.15
CA ALA A 87 -1.40 12.90 -1.14
C ALA A 87 -2.86 12.37 -1.05
N ARG A 88 -3.07 11.10 -1.43
CA ARG A 88 -4.33 10.38 -1.26
C ARG A 88 -4.45 9.87 0.17
N ASP A 89 -5.68 9.81 0.67
CA ASP A 89 -5.98 9.30 2.01
C ASP A 89 -5.48 7.86 2.18
N ASP A 90 -5.64 7.02 1.14
CA ASP A 90 -5.17 5.64 1.12
C ASP A 90 -3.67 5.49 1.26
N VAL A 91 -2.92 6.26 0.47
CA VAL A 91 -1.46 6.25 0.48
C VAL A 91 -0.96 6.75 1.82
N THR A 92 -1.56 7.83 2.34
CA THR A 92 -1.22 8.38 3.66
C THR A 92 -1.50 7.36 4.77
N ARG A 93 -2.61 6.62 4.67
CA ARG A 93 -2.97 5.55 5.61
C ARG A 93 -2.00 4.39 5.55
N VAL A 94 -1.68 3.87 4.36
CA VAL A 94 -0.71 2.79 4.16
C VAL A 94 0.69 3.20 4.60
N LEU A 95 1.11 4.42 4.26
CA LEU A 95 2.37 5.01 4.73
C LEU A 95 2.41 5.09 6.26
N GLY A 96 1.30 5.46 6.91
CA GLY A 96 1.15 5.43 8.36
C GLY A 96 1.31 4.03 8.95
N MET A 97 0.71 3.01 8.32
CA MET A 97 0.83 1.60 8.74
C MET A 97 2.26 1.07 8.58
N LEU A 98 2.93 1.39 7.47
CA LEU A 98 4.34 1.08 7.23
C LEU A 98 5.23 1.73 8.30
N ARG A 99 5.02 3.02 8.58
CA ARG A 99 5.75 3.76 9.63
C ARG A 99 5.52 3.15 11.02
N ALA A 100 4.29 2.75 11.35
CA ALA A 100 3.97 2.11 12.63
C ALA A 100 4.68 0.76 12.82
N THR A 101 4.79 -0.03 11.74
CA THR A 101 5.52 -1.32 11.74
C THR A 101 7.01 -1.13 12.01
N ARG A 102 7.57 0.01 11.57
CA ARG A 102 8.97 0.38 11.79
C ARG A 102 9.28 0.74 13.24
N GLN A 103 8.34 1.36 13.94
CA GLN A 103 8.49 1.81 15.33
C GLN A 103 8.20 0.74 16.37
N SER A 104 7.66 -0.42 15.95
CA SER A 104 7.48 -1.56 16.84
C SER A 104 8.83 -2.25 17.06
N ALA A 105 9.53 -1.79 18.09
CA ALA A 105 10.65 -2.44 18.75
C ALA A 105 10.15 -3.16 20.00
#